data_AF-A0A950LVW3-F1
#
_entry.id   AF-A0A950LVW3-F1
#
_cell.length_a   1.000
_cell.length_b   1.000
_cell.length_c   1.000
_cell.angle_alpha   90.00
_cell.angle_beta   90.00
_cell.angle_gamma   90.00
#
_symmetry.space_group_name_H-M   'P 1'
#
loop_
_entity.id
_entity.type
_entity.pdbx_description
1 polymer ?
#
loop_
_entity_poly.entity_id
_entity_poly.type
_entity_poly.pdbx_seq_one_letter_code
_entity_poly.pdbx_strand_id
1 'polypeptide(L)'
;MRYMLLIHTDGARWRTLTQAEKEDWLAEYIMFTQKIIDTGEHLYGAPLANRSSSHTVRVRDGRVDIVEGPLTDTDEYLSGYYVVDCKDTERALEIAAEIPDARKNVVEVRPLAAMGGLET
;
A
#
# COMPACT_ATOMS: atom_id res chain seq x y z
N MET A 1 13.98 4.61 -11.16
CA MET A 1 12.59 5.04 -11.45
C MET A 1 11.76 4.73 -10.23
N ARG A 2 10.91 5.66 -9.79
CA ARG A 2 10.17 5.51 -8.54
C ARG A 2 8.79 4.91 -8.80
N TYR A 3 8.43 3.93 -7.99
CA TYR A 3 7.12 3.26 -8.04
C TYR A 3 6.49 3.30 -6.65
N MET A 4 5.16 3.40 -6.63
CA MET A 4 4.34 3.17 -5.46
C MET A 4 3.73 1.77 -5.56
N LEU A 5 3.94 0.96 -4.52
CA LEU A 5 3.34 -0.35 -4.37
C LEU A 5 2.20 -0.20 -3.36
N LEU A 6 0.96 -0.24 -3.83
CA LEU A 6 -0.24 -0.04 -3.03
C LEU A 6 -0.77 -1.40 -2.59
N ILE A 7 -0.85 -1.61 -1.28
CA ILE A 7 -1.25 -2.90 -0.70
C ILE A 7 -2.73 -2.83 -0.38
N HIS A 8 -3.52 -3.61 -1.11
CA HIS A 8 -4.95 -3.74 -0.87
C HIS A 8 -5.21 -5.03 -0.12
N THR A 9 -5.84 -4.94 1.05
CA THR A 9 -6.18 -6.10 1.88
C THR A 9 -7.68 -6.31 1.89
N ASP A 10 -8.09 -7.58 1.79
CA ASP A 10 -9.46 -8.01 2.06
C ASP A 10 -9.68 -8.09 3.59
N GLY A 11 -10.42 -7.12 4.11
CA GLY A 11 -10.79 -7.02 5.52
C GLY A 11 -11.69 -8.16 6.01
N ALA A 12 -12.49 -8.76 5.14
CA ALA A 12 -13.30 -9.93 5.49
C ALA A 12 -12.41 -11.14 5.74
N ARG A 13 -11.46 -11.39 4.85
CA ARG A 13 -10.45 -12.43 5.04
C ARG A 13 -9.54 -12.17 6.24
N TRP A 14 -9.08 -10.93 6.43
CA TRP A 14 -8.23 -10.58 7.57
C TRP A 14 -8.86 -10.94 8.92
N ARG A 15 -10.18 -10.77 9.03
CA ARG A 15 -10.95 -11.09 10.25
C ARG A 15 -11.05 -12.59 10.53
N THR A 16 -10.91 -13.46 9.52
CA THR A 16 -11.00 -14.92 9.73
C THR A 16 -9.67 -15.54 10.14
N LEU A 17 -8.55 -14.83 9.98
CA LEU A 17 -7.23 -15.35 10.34
C LEU A 17 -7.07 -15.49 11.85
N THR A 18 -6.46 -16.59 12.25
CA THR A 18 -5.97 -16.81 13.60
C THR A 18 -4.84 -15.84 13.95
N GLN A 19 -4.53 -15.73 15.24
CA GLN A 19 -3.43 -14.88 15.70
C GLN A 19 -2.08 -15.35 15.15
N ALA A 20 -1.83 -16.67 15.13
CA ALA A 20 -0.61 -17.24 14.58
C ALA A 20 -0.43 -16.92 13.08
N GLU A 21 -1.50 -17.03 12.28
CA GLU A 21 -1.44 -16.66 10.85
C GLU A 21 -1.14 -15.18 10.63
N LYS A 22 -1.60 -14.29 11.52
CA LYS A 22 -1.30 -12.86 11.47
C LYS A 22 0.16 -12.57 11.85
N GLU A 23 0.68 -13.29 12.84
CA GLU A 23 2.08 -13.18 13.28
C GLU A 23 3.05 -13.67 12.20
N ASP A 24 2.75 -14.81 11.57
CA ASP A 24 3.52 -15.33 10.44
C ASP A 24 3.51 -14.32 9.28
N TRP A 25 2.34 -13.75 8.96
CA TRP A 25 2.23 -12.72 7.93
C TRP A 25 3.06 -11.48 8.24
N LEU A 26 3.06 -11.02 9.50
CA LEU A 26 3.90 -9.90 9.94
C LEU A 26 5.39 -10.23 9.82
N ALA A 27 5.80 -11.45 10.18
CA ALA A 27 7.19 -11.89 10.06
C ALA A 27 7.65 -11.90 8.59
N GLU A 28 6.81 -12.39 7.67
CA GLU A 28 7.08 -12.33 6.22
C GLU A 28 7.28 -10.87 5.75
N TYR A 29 6.46 -9.93 6.24
CA TYR A 29 6.61 -8.51 5.93
C TYR A 29 7.92 -7.92 6.43
N ILE A 30 8.33 -8.25 7.67
CA ILE A 30 9.59 -7.78 8.25
C ILE A 30 10.77 -8.25 7.40
N MET A 31 10.79 -9.54 7.05
CA MET A 31 11.85 -10.11 6.22
C MET A 31 11.92 -9.49 4.83
N PHE A 32 10.76 -9.34 4.17
CA PHE A 32 10.67 -8.67 2.88
C PHE A 32 11.17 -7.22 2.94
N THR A 33 10.72 -6.45 3.94
CA THR A 33 11.08 -5.04 4.10
C THR A 33 12.59 -4.90 4.29
N GLN A 34 13.20 -5.74 5.12
CA GLN A 34 14.65 -5.74 5.31
C GLN A 34 15.39 -6.05 4.00
N LYS A 35 14.92 -7.03 3.22
CA LYS A 35 15.51 -7.36 1.93
C LYS A 35 15.54 -6.17 0.96
N ILE A 36 14.44 -5.42 0.84
CA ILE A 36 14.39 -4.27 -0.08
C ILE A 36 15.15 -3.05 0.45
N ILE A 37 15.37 -2.97 1.77
CA ILE A 37 16.30 -2.01 2.38
C ILE A 37 17.75 -2.38 2.01
N ASP A 38 18.13 -3.65 2.18
CA ASP A 38 19.51 -4.12 1.95
C ASP A 38 19.95 -3.99 0.49
N THR A 39 19.00 -4.09 -0.44
CA THR A 39 19.23 -3.88 -1.89
C THR A 39 19.25 -2.40 -2.29
N GLY A 40 18.89 -1.48 -1.38
CA GLY A 40 18.82 -0.04 -1.63
C GLY A 40 17.59 0.38 -2.44
N GLU A 41 16.64 -0.51 -2.67
CA GLU A 41 15.44 -0.25 -3.48
C GLU A 41 14.33 0.42 -2.65
N HIS A 42 14.34 0.30 -1.32
CA HIS A 42 13.37 0.90 -0.43
C HIS A 42 13.63 2.40 -0.18
N LEU A 43 12.70 3.27 -0.60
CA LEU A 43 12.72 4.70 -0.24
C LEU A 43 11.86 4.99 0.99
N TYR A 44 10.65 4.45 1.04
CA TYR A 44 9.72 4.63 2.15
C TYR A 44 8.70 3.48 2.16
N GLY A 45 8.09 3.20 3.30
CA GLY A 45 6.98 2.27 3.40
C GLY A 45 6.39 2.23 4.80
N ALA A 46 5.10 1.95 4.89
CA ALA A 46 4.41 1.81 6.17
C ALA A 46 3.11 1.02 6.02
N PRO A 47 2.70 0.26 7.05
CA PRO A 47 1.31 -0.10 7.22
C PRO A 47 0.50 1.17 7.53
N LEU A 48 -0.74 1.22 7.03
CA LEU A 48 -1.70 2.24 7.39
C LEU A 48 -2.43 1.84 8.67
N ALA A 49 -2.81 2.85 9.46
CA ALA A 49 -3.68 2.64 10.61
C ALA A 49 -5.05 2.11 10.18
N ASN A 50 -5.85 1.66 11.15
CA ASN A 50 -7.20 1.17 10.88
C ASN A 50 -8.00 2.19 10.05
N ARG A 51 -8.67 1.73 8.98
CA ARG A 51 -9.45 2.60 8.08
C ARG A 51 -10.48 3.45 8.81
N SER A 52 -11.00 3.02 9.97
CA SER A 52 -11.93 3.83 10.78
C SER A 52 -11.32 5.12 11.34
N SER A 53 -9.98 5.22 11.39
CA SER A 53 -9.26 6.44 11.80
C SER A 53 -9.05 7.45 10.66
N SER A 54 -9.35 7.05 9.41
CA SER A 54 -9.18 7.93 8.26
C SER A 54 -10.21 9.05 8.24
N HIS A 55 -9.90 10.13 7.55
CA HIS A 55 -10.82 11.22 7.27
C HIS A 55 -10.71 11.54 5.78
N THR A 56 -11.84 11.85 5.14
CA THR A 56 -11.86 12.40 3.79
C THR A 56 -12.14 13.89 3.81
N VAL A 57 -11.46 14.62 2.95
CA VAL A 57 -11.57 16.08 2.82
C VAL A 57 -11.96 16.41 1.39
N ARG A 58 -12.97 17.26 1.23
CA ARG A 58 -13.40 17.78 -0.07
C ARG A 58 -13.61 19.28 0.01
N VAL A 59 -13.09 20.00 -0.99
CA VAL A 59 -13.29 21.45 -1.13
C VAL A 59 -14.13 21.73 -2.37
N ARG A 60 -15.25 22.44 -2.20
CA ARG A 60 -16.13 22.90 -3.30
C ARG A 60 -16.61 24.31 -2.98
N ASP A 61 -16.54 25.20 -3.96
CA ASP A 61 -17.00 26.59 -3.84
C ASP A 61 -16.46 27.31 -2.60
N GLY A 62 -15.19 27.07 -2.26
CA GLY A 62 -14.52 27.66 -1.09
C GLY A 62 -14.92 27.06 0.26
N ARG A 63 -15.81 26.06 0.29
CA ARG A 63 -16.22 25.34 1.49
C ARG A 63 -15.44 24.04 1.66
N VAL A 64 -14.98 23.79 2.88
CA VAL A 64 -14.30 22.55 3.28
C VAL A 64 -15.31 21.62 3.96
N ASP A 65 -15.53 20.45 3.37
CA ASP A 65 -16.27 19.36 3.98
C ASP A 65 -15.29 18.26 4.43
N ILE A 66 -15.35 17.88 5.71
CA ILE A 66 -14.55 16.82 6.31
C ILE A 66 -15.49 15.72 6.77
N VAL A 67 -15.22 14.48 6.38
CA VAL A 67 -16.02 13.30 6.75
C VAL A 67 -15.11 12.27 7.40
N GLU A 68 -15.51 11.75 8.56
CA GLU A 68 -14.84 10.63 9.22
C GLU A 68 -15.00 9.34 8.41
N GLY A 69 -13.93 8.55 8.35
CA GLY A 69 -13.88 7.30 7.61
C GLY A 69 -13.28 7.42 6.21
N PRO A 70 -13.11 6.27 5.54
CA PRO A 70 -12.47 6.18 4.23
C PRO A 70 -13.39 6.67 3.12
N LEU A 71 -12.81 6.94 1.95
CA LEU A 71 -13.57 7.38 0.77
C LEU A 71 -14.59 6.34 0.31
N THR A 72 -14.22 5.07 0.33
CA THR A 72 -15.06 3.95 -0.09
C THR A 72 -15.34 3.06 1.10
N ASP A 73 -16.60 2.64 1.23
CA ASP A 73 -16.98 1.65 2.22
C ASP A 73 -16.94 0.23 1.66
N THR A 74 -15.72 -0.28 1.47
CA THR A 74 -15.44 -1.58 0.88
C THR A 74 -14.65 -2.45 1.85
N ASP A 75 -14.88 -3.77 1.80
CA ASP A 75 -14.08 -4.73 2.57
C ASP A 75 -12.64 -4.81 2.03
N GLU A 76 -12.43 -4.53 0.74
CA GLU A 76 -11.10 -4.33 0.16
C GLU A 76 -10.67 -2.87 0.33
N TYR A 77 -9.56 -2.63 1.02
CA TYR A 77 -9.07 -1.28 1.28
C TYR A 77 -7.55 -1.22 1.27
N LEU A 78 -7.01 -0.01 1.03
CA LEU A 78 -5.58 0.27 1.13
C LEU A 78 -5.12 0.11 2.58
N SER A 79 -4.23 -0.84 2.84
CA SER A 79 -3.76 -1.21 4.18
C SER A 79 -2.29 -0.88 4.41
N GLY A 80 -1.55 -0.57 3.36
CA GLY A 80 -0.13 -0.25 3.42
C GLY A 80 0.40 0.20 2.08
N TYR A 81 1.64 0.67 2.07
CA TYR A 81 2.33 1.03 0.84
C TYR A 81 3.84 0.92 0.96
N TYR A 82 4.50 0.81 -0.18
CA TYR A 82 5.92 1.09 -0.36
C TYR A 82 6.14 2.12 -1.46
N VAL A 83 7.21 2.90 -1.34
CA VAL A 83 7.83 3.66 -2.41
C VAL A 83 9.20 3.05 -2.65
N VAL A 84 9.44 2.58 -3.86
CA VAL A 84 10.68 1.91 -4.26
C VAL A 84 11.36 2.64 -5.41
N ASP A 85 12.69 2.65 -5.45
CA ASP A 85 13.48 3.08 -6.60
C ASP A 85 14.06 1.87 -7.32
N CYS A 86 13.53 1.60 -8.52
CA CYS A 86 13.86 0.44 -9.32
C CYS A 86 14.44 0.85 -10.66
N LYS A 87 15.27 0.01 -11.26
CA LYS A 87 15.81 0.25 -12.60
C LYS A 87 14.72 0.42 -13.68
N ASP A 88 13.63 -0.35 -13.59
CA ASP A 88 12.57 -0.48 -14.59
C ASP A 88 11.26 -0.98 -13.94
N THR A 89 10.19 -1.08 -14.73
CA THR A 89 8.86 -1.53 -14.26
C THR A 89 8.88 -3.00 -13.88
N GLU A 90 9.62 -3.81 -14.64
CA GLU A 90 9.77 -5.25 -14.43
C GLU A 90 10.31 -5.53 -13.03
N ARG A 91 11.35 -4.81 -12.61
CA ARG A 91 11.90 -4.95 -11.25
C ARG A 91 10.91 -4.53 -10.17
N ALA A 92 10.11 -3.48 -10.40
CA ALA A 92 9.08 -3.07 -9.46
C ALA A 92 7.98 -4.15 -9.32
N LEU A 93 7.60 -4.81 -10.42
CA LEU A 93 6.66 -5.92 -10.43
C LEU A 93 7.22 -7.16 -9.71
N GLU A 94 8.51 -7.47 -9.90
CA GLU A 94 9.19 -8.53 -9.15
C GLU A 94 9.15 -8.27 -7.65
N ILE A 95 9.51 -7.07 -7.21
CA ILE A 95 9.45 -6.68 -5.79
C ILE A 95 8.02 -6.79 -5.26
N ALA A 96 7.04 -6.29 -6.02
CA ALA A 96 5.64 -6.35 -5.63
C ALA A 96 5.15 -7.79 -5.44
N ALA A 97 5.59 -8.72 -6.30
CA ALA A 97 5.23 -10.14 -6.20
C ALA A 97 5.79 -10.84 -4.95
N GLU A 98 6.85 -10.29 -4.35
CA GLU A 98 7.41 -10.81 -3.10
C GLU A 98 6.60 -10.40 -1.86
N ILE A 99 5.85 -9.30 -1.95
CA ILE A 99 5.01 -8.80 -0.85
C ILE A 99 4.00 -9.89 -0.44
N PRO A 100 3.85 -10.20 0.86
CA PRO A 100 2.93 -11.24 1.32
C PRO A 100 1.50 -11.11 0.79
N ASP A 101 0.99 -9.89 0.68
CA ASP A 101 -0.34 -9.60 0.14
C ASP A 101 -0.48 -9.92 -1.35
N ALA A 102 0.59 -9.95 -2.15
CA ALA A 102 0.46 -10.31 -3.56
C ALA A 102 0.01 -11.77 -3.78
N ARG A 103 0.21 -12.65 -2.78
CA ARG A 103 -0.25 -14.05 -2.80
C ARG A 103 -1.67 -14.23 -2.26
N LYS A 104 -2.14 -13.30 -1.42
CA LYS A 104 -3.36 -13.46 -0.60
C LYS A 104 -4.44 -12.42 -0.96
N ASN A 105 -4.05 -11.28 -1.50
CA ASN A 105 -4.87 -10.13 -1.86
C ASN A 105 -4.32 -9.51 -3.17
N VAL A 106 -4.17 -8.18 -3.23
CA VAL A 106 -3.69 -7.46 -4.42
C VAL A 106 -2.64 -6.40 -4.04
N VAL A 107 -1.58 -6.30 -4.83
CA VAL A 107 -0.65 -5.17 -4.81
C VAL A 107 -0.71 -4.46 -6.16
N GLU A 108 -1.11 -3.18 -6.16
CA GLU A 108 -1.11 -2.36 -7.36
C GLU A 108 0.25 -1.64 -7.49
N VAL A 109 0.91 -1.80 -8.65
CA VAL A 109 2.19 -1.15 -8.95
C VAL A 109 1.95 0.08 -9.82
N ARG A 110 2.20 1.27 -9.29
CA ARG A 110 2.01 2.53 -10.01
C ARG A 110 3.34 3.30 -10.15
N PRO A 111 3.76 3.67 -11.37
CA PRO A 111 4.87 4.62 -11.53
C PRO A 111 4.53 5.97 -10.89
N LEU A 112 5.49 6.59 -10.21
CA LEU A 112 5.35 7.97 -9.76
C LEU A 112 5.69 8.93 -10.90
N ALA A 113 4.69 9.71 -11.34
CA ALA A 113 4.92 10.77 -12.32
C ALA A 113 5.74 11.92 -11.69
N ALA A 114 6.61 12.54 -12.49
CA ALA A 114 7.20 13.81 -12.10
C ALA A 114 6.10 14.88 -12.02
N MET A 115 6.24 15.88 -11.15
CA MET A 115 5.25 16.95 -10.96
C MET A 115 4.83 17.68 -12.26
N GLY A 116 5.63 17.62 -13.32
CA GLY A 116 5.31 18.17 -14.65
C GLY A 116 4.74 17.16 -15.66
N GLY A 117 4.48 15.92 -15.26
CA GLY A 117 4.02 14.82 -16.10
C GLY A 117 2.63 14.29 -15.74
N LEU A 118 1.81 15.10 -15.06
CA LEU A 118 0.39 14.78 -14.89
C LEU A 118 -0.27 14.93 -16.27
N GLU A 119 -0.64 13.82 -16.89
CA GLU A 119 -1.50 13.85 -18.08
C GLU A 119 -2.85 14.45 -17.67
N THR A 120 -3.17 15.60 -18.27
CA THR A 120 -4.45 16.33 -18.09
C THR A 120 -5.60 15.65 -18.80
#